data_AF-B3QUM2-F1
#
_entry.id   AF-B3QUM2-F1
#
_cell.length_a   1.000
_cell.length_b   1.000
_cell.length_c   1.000
_cell.angle_alpha   90.00
_cell.angle_beta   90.00
_cell.angle_gamma   90.00
#
_symmetry.space_group_name_H-M   'P 1'
#
loop_
_entity.id
_entity.type
_entity.pdbx_description
1 polymer ?
#
loop_
_entity_poly.entity_id
_entity_poly.type
_entity_poly.pdbx_seq_one_letter_code
_entity_poly.pdbx_strand_id
1 'polypeptide(L)'
;MEKRAAKQSGAFGWFFQRISGMLLLATLIGHFWVQHMPTDALSNPEEYRAIRQAYMEKYPEYKAAVEHGKISEARAGEHLITYEKVTTRLSNPIWKIFDLLFLIFGLYHGMNGLLNIIDDYVRHTGLRLTLVSFCWVLAALLLVQGGLTVITAGVYQPPLGLENILSGLALK
;
A
#
# COMPACT_ATOMS: atom_id res chain seq x y z
N MET A 1 -32.12 -15.98 31.06
CA MET A 1 -31.40 -15.11 30.10
C MET A 1 -30.46 -14.22 30.89
N GLU A 2 -29.16 -14.47 30.81
CA GLU A 2 -28.16 -13.63 31.47
C GLU A 2 -28.09 -12.29 30.72
N LYS A 3 -28.56 -11.20 31.36
CA LYS A 3 -28.45 -9.85 30.79
C LYS A 3 -26.98 -9.45 30.80
N ARG A 4 -26.29 -9.65 29.68
CA ARG A 4 -24.91 -9.19 29.54
C ARG A 4 -24.88 -7.68 29.38
N ALA A 5 -24.11 -7.00 30.22
CA ALA A 5 -23.83 -5.58 30.06
C ALA A 5 -23.15 -5.36 28.71
N ALA A 6 -23.63 -4.39 27.94
CA ALA A 6 -22.97 -3.96 26.71
C ALA A 6 -21.55 -3.49 27.05
N LYS A 7 -20.57 -3.88 26.25
CA LYS A 7 -19.19 -3.39 26.38
C LYS A 7 -19.22 -1.87 26.16
N GLN A 8 -19.04 -1.09 27.22
CA GLN A 8 -18.93 0.34 27.10
C GLN A 8 -17.58 0.64 26.44
N SER A 9 -17.58 1.02 25.16
CA SER A 9 -16.39 1.62 24.55
C SER A 9 -16.09 2.89 25.32
N GLY A 10 -15.08 2.85 26.20
CA GLY A 10 -14.73 4.00 27.03
C GLY A 10 -14.41 5.22 26.16
N ALA A 11 -14.54 6.41 26.74
CA ALA A 11 -14.30 7.69 26.06
C ALA A 11 -12.96 7.73 25.31
N PHE A 12 -11.94 7.04 25.84
CA PHE A 12 -10.64 6.88 25.21
C PHE A 12 -10.71 6.14 23.87
N GLY A 13 -11.36 4.98 23.80
CA GLY A 13 -11.47 4.21 22.55
C GLY A 13 -12.21 5.00 21.47
N TRP A 14 -13.29 5.69 21.84
CA TRP A 14 -14.00 6.59 20.94
C TRP A 14 -13.10 7.73 20.44
N PHE A 15 -12.35 8.39 21.33
CA PHE A 15 -11.46 9.49 20.99
C PHE A 15 -10.38 9.05 19.99
N PHE A 16 -9.71 7.92 20.24
CA PHE A 16 -8.67 7.40 19.35
C PHE A 16 -9.22 7.00 17.97
N GLN A 17 -10.47 6.53 17.88
CA GLN A 17 -11.11 6.31 16.58
C GLN A 17 -11.28 7.60 15.77
N ARG A 18 -11.57 8.74 16.42
CA ARG A 18 -11.68 10.04 15.72
C ARG A 18 -10.33 10.55 15.24
N ILE A 19 -9.32 10.51 16.11
CA ILE A 19 -7.98 10.99 15.77
C ILE A 19 -7.34 10.13 14.69
N SER A 20 -7.42 8.80 14.81
CA SER A 20 -6.93 7.89 13.76
C SER A 20 -7.67 8.09 12.43
N GLY A 21 -8.99 8.34 12.45
CA GLY A 21 -9.77 8.64 11.25
C GLY A 21 -9.33 9.94 10.55
N MET A 22 -9.05 11.00 11.31
CA MET A 22 -8.53 12.26 10.75
C MET A 22 -7.13 12.09 10.15
N LEU A 23 -6.25 11.36 10.85
CA LEU A 23 -4.91 11.04 10.33
C LEU A 23 -4.99 10.20 9.06
N LEU A 24 -5.91 9.23 9.02
CA LEU A 24 -6.17 8.41 7.85
C LEU A 24 -6.72 9.21 6.68
N LEU A 25 -7.58 10.19 6.91
CA LEU A 25 -8.04 11.05 5.84
C LEU A 25 -6.87 11.81 5.18
N ALA A 26 -6.01 12.42 5.99
CA ALA A 26 -4.85 13.15 5.48
C ALA A 26 -3.86 12.25 4.73
N THR A 27 -3.53 11.10 5.30
CA THR A 27 -2.60 10.13 4.69
C THR A 27 -3.21 9.44 3.47
N LEU A 28 -4.52 9.17 3.45
CA LEU A 28 -5.21 8.64 2.28
C LEU A 28 -5.20 9.64 1.12
N ILE A 29 -5.42 10.93 1.39
CA ILE A 29 -5.33 11.98 0.36
C ILE A 29 -3.93 12.03 -0.22
N GLY A 30 -2.88 12.03 0.62
CA GLY A 30 -1.50 12.01 0.15
C GLY A 30 -1.16 10.74 -0.65
N HIS A 31 -1.64 9.58 -0.20
CA HIS A 31 -1.45 8.31 -0.88
C HIS A 31 -2.14 8.32 -2.26
N PHE A 32 -3.40 8.75 -2.32
CA PHE A 32 -4.15 8.88 -3.56
C PHE A 32 -3.47 9.86 -4.52
N TRP A 33 -3.03 11.01 -4.02
CA TRP A 33 -2.34 12.01 -4.82
C TRP A 33 -1.11 11.43 -5.48
N VAL A 34 -0.22 10.79 -4.71
CA VAL A 34 1.04 10.24 -5.23
C VAL A 34 0.82 9.09 -6.22
N GLN A 35 -0.25 8.31 -6.05
CA GLN A 35 -0.50 7.12 -6.87
C GLN A 35 -1.34 7.41 -8.13
N HIS A 36 -2.04 8.55 -8.19
CA HIS A 36 -2.96 8.85 -9.29
C HIS A 36 -2.76 10.20 -9.97
N MET A 37 -2.08 11.15 -9.34
CA MET A 37 -1.79 12.45 -9.96
C MET A 37 -0.46 12.42 -10.72
N PRO A 38 -0.30 13.28 -11.74
CA PRO A 38 0.94 13.40 -12.52
C PRO A 38 2.08 13.95 -11.65
N THR A 39 2.74 13.07 -10.91
CA THR A 39 3.85 13.38 -10.03
C THR A 39 5.12 12.70 -10.52
N ASP A 40 6.28 13.23 -10.13
CA ASP A 40 7.59 12.62 -10.45
C ASP A 40 7.78 11.24 -9.82
N ALA A 41 6.88 10.86 -8.90
CA ALA A 41 6.82 9.56 -8.26
C ALA A 41 6.18 8.47 -9.13
N LEU A 42 5.70 8.80 -10.33
CA LEU A 42 5.16 7.86 -11.31
C LEU A 42 5.97 7.94 -12.61
N SER A 43 5.95 6.85 -13.39
CA SER A 43 6.59 6.83 -14.70
C SER A 43 5.71 7.50 -15.74
N ASN A 44 6.30 8.39 -16.53
CA ASN A 44 5.64 8.89 -17.73
C ASN A 44 5.66 7.82 -18.85
N PRO A 45 4.93 8.02 -19.98
CA PRO A 45 4.85 7.00 -21.03
C PRO A 45 6.19 6.70 -21.71
N GLU A 46 7.12 7.65 -21.77
CA GLU A 46 8.44 7.44 -22.37
C GLU A 46 9.34 6.59 -21.46
N GLU A 47 9.40 6.94 -20.17
CA GLU A 47 10.09 6.16 -19.15
C GLU A 47 9.54 4.74 -19.08
N TYR A 48 8.21 4.57 -19.11
CA TYR A 48 7.57 3.26 -19.08
C TYR A 48 7.99 2.40 -20.28
N ARG A 49 8.02 2.97 -21.50
CA ARG A 49 8.46 2.23 -22.69
C ARG A 49 9.92 1.81 -22.60
N ALA A 50 10.80 2.69 -22.08
CA ALA A 50 12.20 2.37 -21.87
C ALA A 50 12.38 1.23 -20.85
N ILE A 51 11.69 1.30 -19.71
CA ILE A 51 11.67 0.25 -18.69
C ILE A 51 11.19 -1.05 -19.33
N ARG A 52 10.03 -1.02 -20.01
CA ARG A 52 9.46 -2.20 -20.63
C ARG A 52 10.40 -2.85 -21.64
N GLN A 53 11.05 -2.06 -22.49
CA GLN A 53 12.02 -2.56 -23.47
C GLN A 53 13.20 -3.24 -22.79
N ALA A 54 13.79 -2.63 -21.76
CA ALA A 54 14.89 -3.21 -20.99
C ALA A 54 14.50 -4.55 -20.33
N TYR A 55 13.26 -4.66 -19.82
CA TYR A 55 12.78 -5.91 -19.24
C TYR A 55 12.48 -6.98 -20.29
N MET A 56 11.98 -6.62 -21.48
CA MET A 56 11.79 -7.57 -22.58
C MET A 56 13.10 -8.17 -23.07
N GLU A 57 14.19 -7.41 -23.02
CA GLU A 57 15.53 -7.89 -23.37
C GLU A 57 16.10 -8.83 -22.31
N LYS A 58 15.90 -8.49 -21.03
CA LYS A 58 16.47 -9.24 -19.89
C LYS A 58 15.68 -10.49 -19.51
N TYR A 59 14.35 -10.47 -19.64
CA TYR A 59 13.45 -11.48 -19.11
C TYR A 59 12.55 -12.06 -20.23
N PRO A 60 12.86 -13.24 -20.77
CA PRO A 60 12.06 -13.87 -21.84
C PRO A 60 10.58 -14.08 -21.48
N GLU A 61 10.30 -14.40 -20.22
CA GLU A 61 8.95 -14.54 -19.69
C GLU A 61 8.16 -13.23 -19.71
N TYR A 62 8.84 -12.10 -19.48
CA TYR A 62 8.25 -10.76 -19.56
C TYR A 62 7.95 -10.41 -21.02
N LYS A 63 8.88 -10.69 -21.93
CA LYS A 63 8.68 -10.54 -23.37
C LYS A 63 7.47 -11.34 -23.86
N ALA A 64 7.35 -12.60 -23.47
CA ALA A 64 6.20 -13.43 -23.84
C ALA A 64 4.88 -12.89 -23.25
N ALA A 65 4.89 -12.33 -22.03
CA ALA A 65 3.71 -11.71 -21.43
C ALA A 65 3.26 -10.45 -22.21
N VAL A 66 4.22 -9.63 -22.66
CA VAL A 66 3.99 -8.48 -23.53
C VAL A 66 3.38 -8.91 -24.87
N GLU A 67 3.99 -9.87 -25.56
CA GLU A 67 3.54 -10.34 -26.89
C GLU A 67 2.14 -10.99 -26.83
N HIS A 68 1.81 -11.64 -25.71
CA HIS A 68 0.46 -12.16 -25.45
C HIS A 68 -0.54 -11.12 -24.95
N GLY A 69 -0.18 -9.83 -24.93
CA GLY A 69 -1.08 -8.73 -24.53
C GLY A 69 -1.44 -8.71 -23.05
N LYS A 70 -0.70 -9.42 -22.18
CA LYS A 70 -0.90 -9.39 -20.72
C LYS A 70 -0.37 -8.11 -20.07
N ILE A 71 0.48 -7.38 -20.78
CA ILE A 71 1.07 -6.11 -20.36
C ILE A 71 0.75 -5.09 -21.43
N SER A 72 -0.04 -4.07 -21.07
CA SER A 72 -0.50 -3.04 -21.99
C SER A 72 0.57 -1.99 -22.29
N GLU A 73 0.47 -1.35 -23.46
CA GLU A 73 1.19 -0.11 -23.74
C GLU A 73 0.70 1.04 -22.84
N ALA A 74 1.59 1.98 -22.55
CA ALA A 74 1.23 3.24 -21.90
C ALA A 74 0.40 4.12 -22.85
N ARG A 75 -0.73 4.63 -22.35
CA ARG A 75 -1.58 5.59 -23.07
C ARG A 75 -0.95 6.98 -23.05
N ALA A 76 -1.38 7.84 -23.98
CA ALA A 76 -0.95 9.23 -24.00
C ALA A 76 -1.41 9.95 -22.72
N GLY A 77 -0.48 10.63 -22.04
CA GLY A 77 -0.74 11.34 -20.77
C GLY A 77 -0.94 10.44 -19.54
N GLU A 78 -0.67 9.15 -19.66
CA GLU A 78 -0.79 8.21 -18.52
C GLU A 78 0.45 8.29 -17.60
N HIS A 79 0.21 8.16 -16.30
CA HIS A 79 1.25 8.05 -15.28
C HIS A 79 1.16 6.67 -14.63
N LEU A 80 2.23 5.89 -14.74
CA LEU A 80 2.24 4.48 -14.40
C LEU A 80 3.04 4.20 -13.13
N ILE A 81 2.54 3.29 -12.31
CA ILE A 81 3.28 2.78 -11.15
C ILE A 81 4.26 1.72 -11.67
N THR A 82 5.55 2.00 -11.53
CA THR A 82 6.64 1.10 -11.91
C THR A 82 7.49 0.73 -10.69
N TYR A 83 8.17 -0.41 -10.76
CA TYR A 83 9.00 -0.88 -9.66
C TYR A 83 10.14 0.09 -9.36
N GLU A 84 10.71 0.67 -10.41
CA GLU A 84 11.77 1.68 -10.42
C GLU A 84 11.37 2.90 -9.60
N LYS A 85 10.19 3.47 -9.89
CA LYS A 85 9.69 4.67 -9.20
C LYS A 85 9.30 4.37 -7.76
N VAL A 86 8.67 3.22 -7.49
CA VAL A 86 8.27 2.81 -6.13
C VAL A 86 9.50 2.63 -5.24
N THR A 87 10.52 1.89 -5.70
CA THR A 87 11.75 1.65 -4.93
C THR A 87 12.60 2.90 -4.77
N THR A 88 12.65 3.77 -5.79
CA THR A 88 13.29 5.09 -5.69
C THR A 88 12.59 5.95 -4.65
N ARG A 89 11.25 6.03 -4.68
CA ARG A 89 10.47 6.78 -3.67
C ARG A 89 10.72 6.23 -2.26
N LEU A 90 10.65 4.90 -2.11
CA LEU A 90 10.84 4.23 -0.82
C LEU A 90 12.29 4.21 -0.34
N SER A 91 13.27 4.64 -1.15
CA SER A 91 14.64 4.89 -0.67
C SER A 91 14.71 6.10 0.28
N ASN A 92 13.76 7.03 0.17
CA ASN A 92 13.68 8.18 1.05
C ASN A 92 12.90 7.82 2.34
N PRO A 93 13.49 8.04 3.53
CA PRO A 93 12.89 7.64 4.81
C PRO A 93 11.57 8.34 5.12
N ILE A 94 11.33 9.53 4.58
CA ILE A 94 10.07 10.26 4.80
C ILE A 94 8.89 9.49 4.20
N TRP A 95 9.05 8.92 3.00
CA TRP A 95 8.02 8.09 2.37
C TRP A 95 7.79 6.78 3.13
N LYS A 96 8.84 6.17 3.68
CA LYS A 96 8.69 5.00 4.56
C LYS A 96 7.87 5.34 5.80
N ILE A 97 8.17 6.46 6.46
CA ILE A 97 7.42 6.90 7.64
C ILE A 97 5.96 7.14 7.27
N PHE A 98 5.70 7.83 6.16
CA PHE A 98 4.36 8.08 5.66
C PHE A 98 3.56 6.78 5.45
N ASP A 99 4.12 5.81 4.71
CA ASP A 99 3.46 4.53 4.41
C ASP A 99 3.29 3.66 5.68
N LEU A 100 4.26 3.67 6.60
CA LEU A 100 4.15 2.97 7.89
C LEU A 100 3.07 3.56 8.78
N LEU A 101 2.95 4.89 8.84
CA LEU A 101 1.87 5.55 9.58
C LEU A 101 0.51 5.20 8.96
N PHE A 102 0.39 5.24 7.64
CA PHE A 102 -0.84 4.84 6.95
C PHE A 102 -1.22 3.37 7.27
N LEU A 103 -0.24 2.46 7.23
CA LEU A 103 -0.43 1.05 7.59
C LEU A 103 -0.88 0.86 9.04
N ILE A 104 -0.16 1.45 10.00
CA ILE A 104 -0.43 1.29 11.43
C ILE A 104 -1.79 1.86 11.80
N PHE A 105 -2.08 3.10 11.38
CA PHE A 105 -3.37 3.72 11.68
C PHE A 105 -4.51 3.06 10.90
N GLY A 106 -4.27 2.58 9.67
CA GLY A 106 -5.26 1.89 8.86
C GLY A 106 -5.70 0.58 9.49
N LEU A 107 -4.71 -0.24 9.88
CA LEU A 107 -4.96 -1.47 10.62
C LEU A 107 -5.62 -1.20 11.96
N TYR A 108 -5.12 -0.24 12.75
CA TYR A 108 -5.72 0.10 14.03
C TYR A 108 -7.19 0.53 13.86
N HIS A 109 -7.48 1.48 12.98
CA HIS A 109 -8.81 2.04 12.79
C HIS A 109 -9.79 0.98 12.26
N GLY A 110 -9.43 0.31 11.17
CA GLY A 110 -10.26 -0.73 10.56
C GLY A 110 -10.50 -1.91 11.48
N MET A 111 -9.47 -2.36 12.21
CA MET A 111 -9.58 -3.48 13.16
C MET A 111 -10.53 -3.14 14.30
N ASN A 112 -10.36 -2.01 14.96
CA ASN A 112 -11.24 -1.61 16.06
C ASN A 112 -12.70 -1.44 15.60
N GLY A 113 -12.92 -0.87 14.42
CA GLY A 113 -14.25 -0.79 13.82
C GLY A 113 -14.87 -2.17 13.61
N LEU A 114 -14.12 -3.11 13.04
CA LEU A 114 -14.56 -4.48 12.83
C LEU A 114 -14.84 -5.23 14.14
N LEU A 115 -13.99 -5.04 15.15
CA LEU A 115 -14.20 -5.64 16.48
C LEU A 115 -15.47 -5.12 17.16
N ASN A 116 -15.82 -3.84 16.99
CA ASN A 116 -17.09 -3.30 17.47
C ASN A 116 -18.28 -3.94 16.75
N ILE A 117 -18.22 -4.09 15.42
CA ILE A 117 -19.26 -4.79 14.65
C ILE A 117 -19.42 -6.24 15.16
N ILE A 118 -18.33 -6.96 15.36
CA ILE A 118 -18.37 -8.33 15.88
C ILE A 118 -19.02 -8.37 17.28
N ASP A 119 -18.63 -7.46 18.17
CA ASP A 119 -19.18 -7.37 19.52
C ASP A 119 -20.70 -7.06 19.51
N ASP A 120 -21.17 -6.25 18.56
CA ASP A 120 -22.57 -5.85 18.43
C ASP A 120 -23.46 -6.95 17.84
N TYR A 121 -22.98 -7.64 16.81
CA TYR A 121 -23.80 -8.57 16.01
C TYR A 121 -23.60 -10.05 16.38
N VAL A 122 -22.44 -10.46 16.92
CA VAL A 122 -22.14 -11.88 17.18
C VAL A 122 -22.46 -12.23 18.64
N ARG A 123 -23.63 -12.85 18.84
CA ARG A 123 -24.12 -13.23 20.18
C ARG A 123 -23.53 -14.54 20.71
N HIS A 124 -23.14 -15.46 19.83
CA HIS A 124 -22.60 -16.75 20.22
C HIS A 124 -21.13 -16.62 20.66
N THR A 125 -20.85 -16.94 21.92
CA THR A 125 -19.52 -16.72 22.55
C THR A 125 -18.37 -17.40 21.80
N GLY A 126 -18.54 -18.65 21.37
CA GLY A 126 -17.51 -19.40 20.62
C GLY A 126 -17.16 -18.74 19.29
N LEU A 127 -18.14 -18.59 18.40
CA LEU A 127 -18.00 -17.84 17.15
C LEU A 127 -17.37 -16.45 17.33
N ARG A 128 -17.80 -15.67 18.34
CA ARG A 128 -17.20 -14.36 18.61
C ARG A 128 -15.71 -14.47 18.93
N LEU A 129 -15.33 -15.39 19.81
CA LEU A 129 -13.92 -15.63 20.14
C LEU A 129 -13.13 -16.00 18.88
N THR A 130 -13.63 -16.93 18.08
CA THR A 130 -13.00 -17.35 16.82
C THR A 130 -12.79 -16.16 15.88
N LEU A 131 -13.81 -15.33 15.65
CA LEU A 131 -13.74 -14.18 14.75
C LEU A 131 -12.78 -13.11 15.27
N VAL A 132 -12.84 -12.78 16.56
CA VAL A 132 -11.93 -11.80 17.18
C VAL A 132 -10.47 -12.29 17.11
N SER A 133 -10.20 -13.56 17.44
CA SER A 133 -8.87 -14.14 17.32
C SER A 133 -8.35 -14.12 15.89
N PHE A 134 -9.20 -14.51 14.92
CA PHE A 134 -8.85 -14.45 13.50
C PHE A 134 -8.50 -13.04 13.06
N CYS A 135 -9.28 -12.04 13.47
CA CYS A 135 -9.03 -10.64 13.17
C CYS A 135 -7.64 -10.19 13.70
N TRP A 136 -7.31 -10.50 14.95
CA TRP A 136 -6.00 -10.13 15.52
C TRP A 136 -4.83 -10.83 14.83
N VAL A 137 -4.96 -12.12 14.50
CA VAL A 137 -3.93 -12.84 13.72
C VAL A 137 -3.74 -12.18 12.37
N LEU A 138 -4.83 -11.86 11.66
CA LEU A 138 -4.75 -11.20 10.36
C LEU A 138 -4.10 -9.81 10.46
N ALA A 139 -4.45 -8.99 11.46
CA ALA A 139 -3.80 -7.69 11.67
C ALA A 139 -2.29 -7.84 11.94
N ALA A 140 -1.89 -8.82 12.75
CA ALA A 140 -0.47 -9.07 13.00
C ALA A 140 0.27 -9.48 11.72
N LEU A 141 -0.32 -10.38 10.91
CA LEU A 141 0.26 -10.80 9.63
C LEU A 141 0.37 -9.63 8.65
N LEU A 142 -0.67 -8.81 8.53
CA LEU A 142 -0.65 -7.63 7.65
C LEU A 142 0.34 -6.57 8.12
N LEU A 143 0.46 -6.34 9.43
CA LEU A 143 1.41 -5.39 9.98
C LEU A 143 2.86 -5.83 9.72
N VAL A 144 3.16 -7.12 9.95
CA VAL A 144 4.50 -7.68 9.70
C VAL A 144 4.81 -7.67 8.22
N GLN A 145 3.91 -8.19 7.37
CA GLN A 145 4.14 -8.25 5.93
C GLN A 145 4.26 -6.86 5.31
N GLY A 146 3.36 -5.93 5.66
CA GLY A 146 3.40 -4.55 5.18
C GLY A 146 4.62 -3.80 5.71
N GLY A 147 4.94 -3.94 7.00
CA GLY A 147 6.11 -3.33 7.62
C GLY A 147 7.42 -3.81 6.98
N LEU A 148 7.58 -5.12 6.79
CA LEU A 148 8.73 -5.70 6.08
C LEU A 148 8.82 -5.17 4.65
N THR A 149 7.70 -5.10 3.93
CA THR A 149 7.67 -4.58 2.55
C THR A 149 8.16 -3.13 2.49
N VAL A 150 7.66 -2.24 3.36
CA VAL A 150 8.03 -0.82 3.35
C VAL A 150 9.46 -0.60 3.85
N ILE A 151 9.87 -1.32 4.89
CA ILE A 151 11.21 -1.16 5.49
C ILE A 151 12.29 -1.69 4.54
N THR A 152 12.07 -2.83 3.89
CA THR A 152 13.08 -3.46 3.02
C THR A 152 13.08 -2.90 1.60
N ALA A 153 11.97 -2.33 1.11
CA ALA A 153 11.94 -1.65 -0.19
C ALA A 153 12.97 -0.51 -0.22
N GLY A 154 13.92 -0.54 -1.14
CA GLY A 154 15.06 0.39 -1.17
C GLY A 154 15.93 0.15 -2.40
N VAL A 155 17.19 0.59 -2.34
CA VAL A 155 18.14 0.72 -3.47
C VAL A 155 17.90 -0.33 -4.56
N TYR A 156 17.26 0.12 -5.62
CA TYR A 156 17.00 -0.68 -6.81
C TYR A 156 18.23 -0.73 -7.70
N GLN A 157 18.56 -1.93 -8.19
CA GLN A 157 19.59 -2.12 -9.19
C GLN A 157 18.91 -2.35 -10.56
N PRO A 158 18.85 -1.32 -11.42
CA PRO A 158 18.28 -1.46 -12.75
C PRO A 158 19.02 -2.50 -13.62
N PRO A 159 18.35 -3.06 -14.65
CA PRO A 159 19.05 -3.64 -15.80
C PRO A 159 20.13 -2.67 -16.32
N LEU A 160 21.29 -3.22 -16.68
CA LEU A 160 22.44 -2.46 -17.20
C LEU A 160 22.00 -1.45 -18.27
N GLY A 161 22.35 -0.17 -18.09
CA GLY A 161 22.07 0.91 -19.03
C GLY A 161 20.77 1.68 -18.82
N LEU A 162 19.79 1.15 -18.05
CA LEU A 162 18.51 1.84 -17.82
C LEU A 162 18.69 3.11 -16.95
N GLU A 163 19.67 3.13 -16.05
CA GLU A 163 20.01 4.30 -15.23
C GLU A 163 20.38 5.55 -16.05
N ASN A 164 21.14 5.35 -17.15
CA ASN A 164 21.56 6.43 -18.05
C ASN A 164 20.38 6.94 -18.89
N ILE A 165 19.46 6.05 -19.26
CA ILE A 165 18.26 6.41 -20.02
C ILE A 165 17.30 7.20 -19.13
N LEU A 166 17.02 6.71 -17.92
CA LEU A 166 16.10 7.39 -16.99
C LEU A 166 16.66 8.75 -16.52
N SER A 167 17.96 8.86 -16.25
CA SER A 167 18.57 10.15 -15.91
C SER A 167 18.54 11.14 -17.08
N GLY A 168 18.76 10.68 -18.32
CA GLY A 168 18.64 11.52 -19.52
C GLY A 168 17.21 11.96 -19.83
N LEU A 169 16.20 11.16 -19.46
CA LEU A 169 14.78 11.51 -19.57
C LEU A 169 14.32 12.45 -18.45
N ALA A 170 14.88 12.33 -17.24
CA ALA A 170 14.53 13.17 -16.10
C ALA A 170 15.06 14.63 -16.19
N LEU A 171 16.00 14.90 -17.09
CA LEU A 171 16.59 16.23 -17.31
C LEU A 171 15.92 17.05 -18.44
N LYS A 172 14.83 16.54 -19.02
CA LYS A 172 14.03 17.22 -20.05
C LYS A 172 12.69 17.64 -19.50
#